data_AF-A0A2R6FB04-F1
#
_entry.id   AF-A0A2R6FB04-F1
#
_cell.length_a   1.000
_cell.length_b   1.000
_cell.length_c   1.000
_cell.angle_alpha   90.00
_cell.angle_beta   90.00
_cell.angle_gamma   90.00
#
_symmetry.space_group_name_H-M   'P 1'
#
loop_
_entity.id
_entity.type
_entity.pdbx_description
1 polymer ?
#
loop_
_entity_poly.entity_id
_entity_poly.type
_entity_poly.pdbx_seq_one_letter_code
_entity_poly.pdbx_strand_id
1 'polypeptide(L)'
;MDPRLADARDAVDSARTITDEAEAREQLASIREGLETVADEPADDELTGDRLEEIERQLVELGNDVEGLTMSHLETARDQLDAYRRESAPEWESDRE
;
A
#
# COMPACT_ATOMS: atom_id res chain seq x y z
N MET A 1 -9.34 9.68 -8.06
CA MET A 1 -8.81 8.49 -7.38
C MET A 1 -8.58 7.41 -8.43
N ASP A 2 -7.35 6.91 -8.51
CA ASP A 2 -6.96 5.83 -9.41
C ASP A 2 -7.62 4.50 -9.00
N PRO A 3 -8.10 3.67 -9.95
CA PRO A 3 -8.72 2.38 -9.61
C PRO A 3 -7.79 1.45 -8.81
N ARG A 4 -6.48 1.49 -9.06
CA ARG A 4 -5.54 0.61 -8.35
C ARG A 4 -5.32 1.03 -6.91
N LEU A 5 -5.26 2.34 -6.64
CA LEU A 5 -5.23 2.84 -5.27
C LEU A 5 -6.53 2.50 -4.53
N ALA A 6 -7.66 2.51 -5.22
CA ALA A 6 -8.94 2.08 -4.65
C ALA A 6 -8.92 0.58 -4.29
N ASP A 7 -8.40 -0.27 -5.19
CA ASP A 7 -8.26 -1.71 -4.95
C ASP A 7 -7.25 -2.01 -3.81
N ALA A 8 -6.12 -1.30 -3.77
CA ALA A 8 -5.15 -1.41 -2.68
C ALA A 8 -5.78 -1.05 -1.32
N ARG A 9 -6.58 0.02 -1.29
CA ARG A 9 -7.29 0.46 -0.09
C ARG A 9 -8.34 -0.56 0.36
N ASP A 10 -9.06 -1.16 -0.58
CA ASP A 10 -10.07 -2.19 -0.29
C ASP A 10 -9.43 -3.47 0.27
N ALA A 11 -8.28 -3.87 -0.27
CA ALA A 11 -7.50 -4.99 0.24
C ALA A 11 -6.98 -4.74 1.66
N VAL A 12 -6.49 -3.54 1.97
CA VAL A 12 -6.08 -3.13 3.32
C VAL A 12 -7.25 -3.13 4.30
N ASP A 13 -8.43 -2.64 3.88
CA ASP A 13 -9.63 -2.62 4.72
C ASP A 13 -10.14 -4.04 5.02
N SER A 14 -10.09 -4.91 4.01
CA SER A 14 -10.38 -6.33 4.15
C SER A 14 -9.42 -7.01 5.14
N ALA A 15 -8.10 -6.81 4.97
CA ALA A 15 -7.08 -7.31 5.89
C ALA A 15 -7.32 -6.85 7.34
N ARG A 16 -7.70 -5.57 7.52
CA ARG A 16 -7.98 -4.98 8.84
C ARG A 16 -9.23 -5.58 9.49
N THR A 17 -10.24 -5.89 8.68
CA THR A 17 -11.49 -6.47 9.15
C THR A 17 -11.30 -7.91 9.63
N ILE A 18 -10.45 -8.69 8.95
CA ILE A 18 -10.24 -10.11 9.24
C ILE A 18 -9.11 -10.38 10.24
N THR A 19 -8.11 -9.51 10.34
CA THR A 19 -7.04 -9.69 11.32
C THR A 19 -7.57 -9.45 12.73
N ASP A 20 -7.17 -10.27 13.69
CA ASP A 20 -7.54 -10.15 15.10
C ASP A 20 -6.48 -9.41 15.94
N GLU A 21 -5.32 -9.15 15.36
CA GLU A 21 -4.19 -8.51 16.03
C GLU A 21 -4.38 -6.98 16.09
N ALA A 22 -4.38 -6.43 17.31
CA ALA A 22 -4.59 -5.00 17.52
C ALA A 22 -3.48 -4.16 16.85
N GLU A 23 -2.22 -4.55 16.99
CA GLU A 23 -1.08 -3.88 16.36
C GLU A 23 -1.18 -3.93 14.83
N ALA A 24 -1.57 -5.08 14.25
CA ALA A 24 -1.81 -5.20 12.81
C ALA A 24 -2.93 -4.26 12.35
N ARG A 25 -4.03 -4.15 13.11
CA ARG A 25 -5.13 -3.22 12.78
C ARG A 25 -4.69 -1.76 12.81
N GLU A 26 -3.84 -1.37 13.75
CA GLU A 26 -3.28 -0.02 13.84
C GLU A 26 -2.35 0.28 12.65
N GLN A 27 -1.45 -0.65 12.31
CA GLN A 27 -0.59 -0.52 11.15
C GLN A 27 -1.41 -0.42 9.85
N LEU A 28 -2.44 -1.24 9.69
CA LEU A 28 -3.34 -1.17 8.53
C LEU A 28 -4.13 0.13 8.45
N ALA A 29 -4.51 0.71 9.59
CA ALA A 29 -5.14 2.03 9.61
C ALA A 29 -4.18 3.12 9.13
N SER A 30 -2.91 3.07 9.55
CA SER A 30 -1.85 3.98 9.07
C SER A 30 -1.62 3.84 7.57
N ILE A 31 -1.49 2.60 7.08
CA ILE A 31 -1.33 2.30 5.65
C ILE A 31 -2.51 2.86 4.84
N ARG A 32 -3.74 2.63 5.32
CA ARG A 32 -4.96 3.13 4.68
C ARG A 32 -4.97 4.66 4.58
N GLU A 33 -4.55 5.35 5.64
CA GLU A 33 -4.44 6.82 5.65
C GLU A 33 -3.39 7.30 4.64
N GLY A 34 -2.23 6.64 4.59
CA GLY A 34 -1.19 6.91 3.59
C GLY A 34 -1.70 6.78 2.16
N LEU A 35 -2.48 5.74 1.85
CA LEU A 35 -3.12 5.55 0.55
C LEU A 35 -4.12 6.64 0.20
N GLU A 36 -4.86 7.15 1.20
CA GLU A 36 -5.80 8.26 0.99
C GLU A 36 -5.08 9.57 0.68
N THR A 37 -3.95 9.84 1.35
CA THR A 37 -3.09 10.99 1.03
C THR A 37 -2.58 10.90 -0.41
N VAL A 38 -2.02 9.75 -0.80
CA VAL A 38 -1.50 9.54 -2.17
C VAL A 38 -2.61 9.66 -3.22
N ALA A 39 -3.85 9.26 -2.88
CA ALA A 39 -4.98 9.37 -3.80
C ALA A 39 -5.49 10.82 -4.00
N ASP A 40 -5.17 11.73 -3.08
CA ASP A 40 -5.53 13.15 -3.13
C ASP A 40 -4.41 13.99 -3.79
N GLU A 41 -3.18 13.50 -3.77
CA GLU A 41 -1.99 14.16 -4.34
C GLU A 41 -1.70 13.74 -5.79
N PRO A 42 -1.02 14.59 -6.58
CA PRO A 42 -0.60 14.24 -7.93
C PRO A 42 0.51 13.17 -7.90
N ALA A 43 0.39 12.19 -8.79
CA ALA A 43 1.28 11.02 -8.81
C ALA A 43 2.71 11.31 -9.30
N ASP A 44 2.91 12.43 -10.02
CA ASP A 44 4.21 12.89 -10.53
C ASP A 44 5.07 13.63 -9.48
N ASP A 45 4.63 13.69 -8.22
CA ASP A 45 5.38 14.36 -7.13
C ASP A 45 6.37 13.40 -6.46
N GLU A 46 7.62 13.82 -6.25
CA GLU A 46 8.67 13.04 -5.57
C GLU A 46 8.19 12.56 -4.18
N LEU A 47 7.46 13.42 -3.48
CA LEU A 47 6.87 13.13 -2.17
C LEU A 47 5.84 11.99 -2.23
N THR A 48 5.09 11.89 -3.34
CA THR A 48 4.15 10.79 -3.57
C THR A 48 4.90 9.48 -3.78
N GLY A 49 6.04 9.51 -4.46
CA GLY A 49 6.95 8.37 -4.63
C GLY A 49 7.50 7.84 -3.29
N ASP A 50 8.07 8.73 -2.46
CA ASP A 50 8.54 8.39 -1.11
C ASP A 50 7.42 7.78 -0.26
N ARG A 51 6.21 8.35 -0.34
CA ARG A 51 5.06 7.88 0.43
C ARG A 51 4.62 6.47 -0.01
N LEU A 52 4.61 6.21 -1.32
CA LEU A 52 4.31 4.88 -1.86
C LEU A 52 5.36 3.85 -1.43
N GLU A 53 6.64 4.20 -1.45
CA GLU A 53 7.71 3.31 -0.96
C GLU A 53 7.55 3.01 0.54
N GLU A 54 7.23 4.02 1.35
CA GLU A 54 6.97 3.84 2.78
C GLU A 54 5.79 2.88 3.00
N ILE A 55 4.69 3.05 2.26
CA ILE A 55 3.51 2.18 2.34
C ILE A 55 3.86 0.74 1.93
N GLU A 56 4.60 0.57 0.84
CA GLU A 56 5.04 -0.75 0.36
C GLU A 56 5.88 -1.47 1.43
N ARG A 57 6.82 -0.74 2.05
CA ARG A 57 7.65 -1.28 3.13
C ARG A 57 6.82 -1.68 4.35
N GLN A 58 5.84 -0.89 4.75
CA GLN A 58 4.93 -1.23 5.85
C GLN A 58 4.08 -2.47 5.53
N LEU A 59 3.57 -2.59 4.30
CA LEU A 59 2.83 -3.78 3.85
C LEU A 59 3.71 -5.03 3.89
N VAL A 60 4.98 -4.93 3.49
CA VAL A 60 5.93 -6.05 3.53
C VAL A 60 6.26 -6.42 4.96
N GLU A 61 6.60 -5.46 5.81
CA GLU A 61 6.90 -5.71 7.22
C GLU A 61 5.72 -6.40 7.90
N LEU A 62 4.52 -5.81 7.81
CA LEU A 62 3.32 -6.39 8.37
C LEU A 62 2.99 -7.77 7.79
N GLY A 63 3.22 -7.97 6.50
CA GLY A 63 3.04 -9.26 5.83
C GLY A 63 3.98 -10.37 6.32
N ASN A 64 5.10 -10.02 6.98
CA ASN A 64 5.96 -10.99 7.65
C ASN A 64 5.48 -11.33 9.07
N ASP A 65 4.72 -10.43 9.71
CA ASP A 65 4.18 -10.62 11.05
C ASP A 65 2.82 -11.33 11.05
N VAL A 66 2.02 -11.18 9.98
CA VAL A 66 0.69 -11.81 9.87
C VAL A 66 0.69 -13.03 8.96
N GLU A 67 -0.21 -13.97 9.24
CA GLU A 67 -0.38 -15.19 8.45
C GLU A 67 -1.80 -15.33 7.85
N GLY A 68 -1.98 -16.27 6.92
CA GLY A 68 -3.29 -16.68 6.43
C GLY A 68 -3.96 -15.67 5.50
N LEU A 69 -5.27 -15.46 5.66
CA LEU A 69 -6.04 -14.60 4.76
C LEU A 69 -5.59 -13.14 4.83
N THR A 70 -5.16 -12.66 6.00
CA THR A 70 -4.62 -11.30 6.16
C THR A 70 -3.43 -11.11 5.24
N MET A 71 -2.46 -12.03 5.25
CA MET A 71 -1.29 -11.99 4.38
C MET A 71 -1.70 -11.91 2.90
N SER A 72 -2.67 -12.74 2.47
CA SER A 72 -3.12 -12.75 1.07
C SER A 72 -3.74 -11.42 0.62
N HIS A 73 -4.43 -10.73 1.52
CA HIS A 73 -4.92 -9.37 1.26
C HIS A 73 -3.80 -8.33 1.23
N LEU A 74 -2.77 -8.46 2.07
CA LEU A 74 -1.59 -7.57 2.02
C LEU A 74 -0.78 -7.75 0.73
N GLU A 75 -0.63 -8.97 0.26
CA GLU A 75 -0.01 -9.26 -1.04
C GLU A 75 -0.80 -8.59 -2.17
N THR A 76 -2.13 -8.71 -2.14
CA THR A 76 -3.00 -8.04 -3.11
C THR A 76 -2.83 -6.53 -3.07
N ALA A 77 -2.81 -5.93 -1.88
CA ALA A 77 -2.59 -4.49 -1.72
C ALA A 77 -1.24 -4.06 -2.30
N ARG A 78 -0.18 -4.85 -2.04
CA ARG A 78 1.17 -4.60 -2.53
C ARG A 78 1.25 -4.68 -4.06
N ASP A 79 0.65 -5.70 -4.67
CA ASP A 79 0.62 -5.85 -6.13
C ASP A 79 -0.10 -4.67 -6.81
N GLN A 80 -1.21 -4.21 -6.22
CA GLN A 80 -1.92 -3.04 -6.72
C GLN A 80 -1.09 -1.76 -6.57
N LEU A 81 -0.36 -1.64 -5.45
CA LEU A 81 0.55 -0.53 -5.23
C LEU A 81 1.68 -0.51 -6.26
N ASP A 82 2.37 -1.64 -6.49
CA ASP A 82 3.45 -1.76 -7.48
C ASP A 82 2.94 -1.45 -8.90
N ALA A 83 1.74 -1.94 -9.24
CA ALA A 83 1.13 -1.67 -10.53
C ALA A 83 0.77 -0.18 -10.71
N TYR A 84 0.23 0.47 -9.66
CA TYR A 84 -0.02 1.91 -9.66
C TYR A 84 1.27 2.70 -9.83
N ARG A 85 2.30 2.33 -9.07
CA ARG A 85 3.67 2.85 -9.13
C ARG A 85 4.20 2.83 -10.57
N ARG A 86 4.21 1.65 -11.20
CA ARG A 86 4.74 1.43 -12.55
C ARG A 86 4.03 2.25 -13.60
N GLU A 87 2.73 2.46 -13.45
CA GLU A 87 1.94 3.21 -14.42
C GLU A 87 2.02 4.73 -14.19
N SER A 88 2.09 5.17 -12.94
CA SER A 88 2.00 6.59 -12.60
C SER A 88 3.35 7.30 -12.58
N ALA A 89 4.46 6.59 -12.38
CA ALA A 89 5.74 7.25 -12.15
C ALA A 89 6.93 6.74 -12.97
N PRO A 90 6.83 6.04 -14.13
CA PRO A 90 7.82 5.12 -14.76
C PRO A 90 9.33 5.50 -14.76
N GLU A 91 9.68 6.76 -14.54
CA GLU A 91 11.03 7.31 -14.38
C GLU A 91 11.71 6.93 -13.05
N TRP A 92 10.94 6.75 -11.97
CA TRP A 92 11.35 6.24 -10.65
C TRP A 92 11.99 4.83 -10.60
N GLU A 93 11.70 3.93 -11.55
CA GLU A 93 12.41 2.64 -11.68
C GLU A 93 13.87 2.86 -12.13
N SER A 94 14.19 4.03 -12.68
CA SER A 94 15.53 4.36 -13.21
C SER A 94 16.51 4.90 -12.16
N ASP A 95 16.05 5.26 -10.95
CA ASP A 95 16.93 5.69 -9.84
C ASP A 95 17.41 4.50 -8.97
N ARG A 96 16.97 3.28 -9.31
CA ARG A 96 17.28 2.04 -8.58
C ARG A 96 18.45 1.25 -9.21
N GLU A 97 19.51 1.93 -9.64
CA GLU A 97 20.80 1.32 -10.07
C GLU A 97 21.92 1.52 -9.06
#